data_AF-A0A952V8A8-F1
#
_entry.id   AF-A0A952V8A8-F1
#
_cell.length_a   1.000
_cell.length_b   1.000
_cell.length_c   1.000
_cell.angle_alpha   90.00
_cell.angle_beta   90.00
_cell.angle_gamma   90.00
#
_symmetry.space_group_name_H-M   'P 1'
#
loop_
_entity.id
_entity.type
_entity.pdbx_description
1 polymer ?
#
loop_
_entity_poly.entity_id
_entity_poly.type
_entity_poly.pdbx_seq_one_letter_code
_entity_poly.pdbx_strand_id
1 'polypeptide(L)'
;MRIFFSSVIAAAILAFAAAGNAQTAITSGAYDSLLLAVDEKGKLTGYFYETTGVDDKGRPRFTCAFLISGTQTDEGRFEIKTWHPIAPEDVIQGEILAVENDGERAVRIKLDSEHGGCWNVAPMLSDEEGTEYELSSPSDWKAIRMAASAKVFFHKAADKKTRLKTYVVRGNVVRVHKSSGEWADAEHINENGKSVRGWLLLADLHGDMP
;
A
#
# COMPACT_ATOMS: atom_id res chain seq x y z
N MET A 1 48.23 8.81 65.17
CA MET A 1 47.24 7.74 64.94
C MET A 1 46.12 8.33 64.10
N ARG A 2 45.67 7.59 63.08
CA ARG A 2 45.11 8.08 61.81
C ARG A 2 43.70 8.70 61.91
N ILE A 3 43.51 9.73 61.08
CA ILE A 3 42.27 10.42 60.68
C ILE A 3 41.38 9.49 59.86
N PHE A 4 40.06 9.52 60.03
CA PHE A 4 39.11 9.22 58.94
C PHE A 4 37.81 10.02 59.08
N PHE A 5 37.70 11.10 58.29
CA PHE A 5 36.45 11.68 57.83
C PHE A 5 35.93 10.79 56.69
N SER A 6 34.73 10.23 56.81
CA SER A 6 34.07 9.53 55.71
C SER A 6 32.97 10.41 55.14
N SER A 7 33.29 11.11 54.05
CA SER A 7 32.32 11.85 53.24
C SER A 7 31.44 10.88 52.45
N VAL A 8 30.12 11.04 52.58
CA VAL A 8 29.12 10.34 51.77
C VAL A 8 28.98 11.10 50.44
N ILE A 9 29.39 10.50 49.33
CA ILE A 9 29.18 11.03 47.98
C ILE A 9 27.93 10.34 47.42
N ALA A 10 26.84 11.10 47.26
CA ALA A 10 25.64 10.65 46.55
C ALA A 10 25.86 10.88 45.05
N ALA A 11 25.97 9.80 44.28
CA ALA A 11 26.03 9.85 42.82
C ALA A 11 24.63 9.76 42.23
N ALA A 12 24.15 10.85 41.61
CA ALA A 12 22.92 10.86 40.83
C ALA A 12 23.19 10.30 39.43
N ILE A 13 22.60 9.14 39.12
CA ILE A 13 22.65 8.52 37.80
C ILE A 13 21.52 9.13 36.96
N LEU A 14 21.87 10.00 36.00
CA LEU A 14 20.97 10.47 34.95
C LEU A 14 20.80 9.35 33.91
N ALA A 15 19.65 8.68 33.93
CA ALA A 15 19.23 7.79 32.86
C ALA A 15 18.80 8.64 31.65
N PHE A 16 19.65 8.74 30.63
CA PHE A 16 19.23 9.18 29.30
C PHE A 16 18.34 8.08 28.71
N ALA A 17 17.02 8.29 28.72
CA ALA A 17 16.12 7.52 27.88
C ALA A 17 16.44 7.87 26.43
N ALA A 18 17.09 6.95 25.71
CA ALA A 18 17.14 7.03 24.27
C ALA A 18 15.70 6.88 23.77
N ALA A 19 15.06 7.99 23.41
CA ALA A 19 13.91 7.96 22.54
C ALA A 19 14.41 7.50 21.17
N GLY A 20 14.53 6.19 21.00
CA GLY A 20 14.62 5.62 19.68
C GLY A 20 13.33 6.02 18.98
N ASN A 21 13.43 6.87 17.96
CA ASN A 21 12.37 6.99 16.96
C ASN A 21 12.22 5.59 16.37
N ALA A 22 11.26 4.82 16.90
CA ALA A 22 10.78 3.63 16.22
C ALA A 22 10.12 4.17 14.95
N GLN A 23 10.85 4.13 13.83
CA GLN A 23 10.25 4.43 12.55
C GLN A 23 9.09 3.45 12.39
N THR A 24 7.87 4.00 12.39
CA THR A 24 6.66 3.18 12.49
C THR A 24 6.60 2.26 11.27
N ALA A 25 6.29 0.97 11.47
CA ALA A 25 6.15 0.07 10.34
C ALA A 25 4.95 0.50 9.47
N ILE A 26 5.09 0.44 8.14
CA ILE A 26 3.96 0.62 7.23
C ILE A 26 2.90 -0.44 7.54
N THR A 27 1.66 0.01 7.71
CA THR A 27 0.52 -0.85 8.04
C THR A 27 -0.32 -1.07 6.79
N SER A 28 -0.79 -2.30 6.55
CA SER A 28 -1.78 -2.53 5.49
C SER A 28 -3.03 -1.69 5.73
N GLY A 29 -3.53 -1.03 4.69
CA GLY A 29 -4.71 -0.18 4.83
C GLY A 29 -4.94 0.75 3.65
N ALA A 30 -6.02 1.54 3.77
CA ALA A 30 -6.30 2.65 2.89
C ALA A 30 -5.65 3.93 3.44
N TYR A 31 -5.03 4.67 2.54
CA TYR A 31 -4.32 5.92 2.71
C TYR A 31 -4.88 6.92 1.70
N ASP A 32 -6.16 7.24 1.84
CA ASP A 32 -6.97 7.99 0.86
C ASP A 32 -6.88 7.41 -0.58
N SER A 33 -6.25 8.11 -1.53
CA SER A 33 -6.00 7.67 -2.91
C SER A 33 -5.11 6.42 -3.04
N LEU A 34 -4.48 5.98 -1.95
CA LEU A 34 -3.50 4.91 -1.93
C LEU A 34 -4.00 3.69 -1.14
N LEU A 35 -3.92 2.50 -1.73
CA LEU A 35 -4.12 1.23 -1.04
C LEU A 35 -2.76 0.54 -0.89
N LEU A 36 -2.40 0.15 0.33
CA LEU A 36 -1.15 -0.57 0.62
C LEU A 36 -1.43 -1.88 1.35
N ALA A 37 -0.66 -2.90 1.01
CA ALA A 37 -0.60 -4.16 1.72
C ALA A 37 0.86 -4.58 1.94
N VAL A 38 1.20 -4.96 3.17
CA VAL A 38 2.50 -5.53 3.52
C VAL A 38 2.29 -6.96 4.01
N ASP A 39 2.96 -7.92 3.38
CA ASP A 39 2.90 -9.33 3.80
C ASP A 39 3.91 -9.63 4.94
N GLU A 40 3.83 -10.85 5.48
CA GLU A 40 4.69 -11.30 6.59
C GLU A 40 6.18 -11.39 6.20
N LYS A 41 6.51 -11.33 4.91
CA LYS A 41 7.87 -11.36 4.38
C LYS A 41 8.40 -9.96 4.07
N GLY A 42 7.65 -8.91 4.39
CA GLY A 42 8.02 -7.53 4.07
C GLY A 42 7.90 -7.20 2.59
N LYS A 43 7.04 -7.91 1.84
CA LYS A 43 6.68 -7.53 0.47
C LYS A 43 5.54 -6.53 0.53
N LEU A 44 5.74 -5.36 -0.08
CA LEU A 44 4.70 -4.35 -0.26
C LEU A 44 4.05 -4.52 -1.62
N THR A 45 2.72 -4.44 -1.65
CA THR A 45 1.97 -4.25 -2.89
C THR A 45 0.93 -3.16 -2.67
N GLY A 46 0.61 -2.43 -3.73
CA GLY A 46 -0.33 -1.33 -3.61
C GLY A 46 -0.98 -0.94 -4.92
N TYR A 47 -1.86 0.04 -4.81
CA TYR A 47 -2.54 0.65 -5.94
C TYR A 47 -2.82 2.11 -5.60
N PHE A 48 -2.41 3.00 -6.51
CA PHE A 48 -2.78 4.40 -6.47
C PHE A 48 -3.91 4.64 -7.47
N TYR A 49 -4.90 5.45 -7.07
CA TYR A 49 -5.94 5.91 -7.98
C TYR A 49 -6.46 7.28 -7.57
N GLU A 50 -6.36 8.23 -8.48
CA GLU A 50 -6.94 9.55 -8.32
C GLU A 50 -7.42 10.09 -9.67
N THR A 51 -8.36 11.03 -9.63
CA THR A 51 -8.93 11.62 -10.84
C THR A 51 -9.19 13.10 -10.67
N THR A 52 -9.01 13.89 -11.74
CA THR A 52 -9.31 15.32 -11.74
C THR A 52 -10.09 15.74 -12.99
N GLY A 53 -10.79 16.87 -12.86
CA GLY A 53 -11.64 17.42 -13.90
C GLY A 53 -12.87 16.55 -14.17
N VAL A 54 -13.94 17.17 -14.67
CA VAL A 54 -15.18 16.48 -15.01
C VAL A 54 -15.62 16.95 -16.39
N ASP A 55 -16.01 16.02 -17.26
CA ASP A 55 -16.59 16.33 -18.57
C ASP A 55 -18.10 16.63 -18.48
N ASP A 56 -18.71 17.05 -19.58
CA ASP A 56 -20.15 17.39 -19.64
C ASP A 56 -21.08 16.20 -19.31
N LYS A 57 -20.54 14.99 -19.19
CA LYS A 57 -21.25 13.75 -18.85
C LYS A 57 -20.95 13.28 -17.43
N GLY A 58 -20.26 14.09 -16.62
CA GLY A 58 -19.92 13.73 -15.24
C GLY A 58 -18.76 12.75 -15.11
N ARG A 59 -17.98 12.50 -16.18
CA ARG A 59 -16.88 11.55 -16.15
C ARG A 59 -15.55 12.25 -15.91
N PRO A 60 -14.60 11.61 -15.21
CA PRO A 60 -13.29 12.21 -15.02
C PRO A 60 -12.56 12.46 -16.34
N ARG A 61 -11.91 13.62 -16.45
CA ARG A 61 -11.12 13.98 -17.64
C ARG A 61 -9.70 13.43 -17.58
N PHE A 62 -9.15 13.37 -16.38
CA PHE A 62 -7.80 12.89 -16.13
C PHE A 62 -7.84 11.84 -15.03
N THR A 63 -7.01 10.82 -15.18
CA THR A 63 -6.88 9.70 -14.24
C THR A 63 -5.41 9.41 -14.05
N CYS A 64 -5.01 9.24 -12.79
CA CYS A 64 -3.71 8.72 -12.42
C CYS A 64 -3.93 7.41 -11.69
N ALA A 65 -3.45 6.31 -12.26
CA ALA A 65 -3.62 4.99 -11.68
C ALA A 65 -2.42 4.09 -11.99
N PHE A 66 -1.89 3.42 -10.98
CA PHE A 66 -0.78 2.49 -11.16
C PHE A 66 -0.74 1.45 -10.03
N LEU A 67 -0.22 0.27 -10.35
CA LEU A 67 0.12 -0.75 -9.37
C LEU A 67 1.46 -0.43 -8.73
N ILE A 68 1.66 -0.92 -7.51
CA ILE A 68 2.88 -0.75 -6.72
C ILE A 68 3.37 -2.13 -6.28
N SER A 69 4.67 -2.37 -6.38
CA SER A 69 5.37 -3.49 -5.78
C SER A 69 6.63 -2.99 -5.12
N GLY A 70 6.88 -3.41 -3.88
CA GLY A 70 8.02 -2.94 -3.13
C GLY A 70 8.65 -4.01 -2.27
N THR A 71 9.93 -3.80 -1.99
CA THR A 71 10.71 -4.59 -1.05
C THR A 71 11.22 -3.69 0.05
N GLN A 72 11.08 -4.16 1.29
CA GLN A 72 11.60 -3.44 2.43
C GLN A 72 13.13 -3.36 2.36
N THR A 73 13.68 -2.15 2.48
CA THR A 73 15.14 -1.93 2.52
C THR A 73 15.62 -1.61 3.92
N ASP A 74 14.82 -0.84 4.68
CA ASP A 74 15.04 -0.54 6.10
C ASP A 74 13.71 -0.56 6.86
N GLU A 75 13.74 -0.40 8.19
CA GLU A 75 12.52 -0.27 9.00
C GLU A 75 11.66 0.91 8.52
N GLY A 76 10.42 0.62 8.10
CA GLY A 76 9.51 1.64 7.57
C GLY A 76 9.91 2.24 6.21
N ARG A 77 10.87 1.66 5.48
CA ARG A 77 11.29 2.13 4.14
C ARG A 77 11.19 1.01 3.10
N PHE A 78 10.62 1.34 1.95
CA PHE A 78 10.47 0.44 0.81
C PHE A 78 10.98 1.11 -0.46
N GLU A 79 11.84 0.42 -1.20
CA GLU A 79 12.03 0.71 -2.62
C GLU A 79 10.85 0.13 -3.39
N ILE A 80 10.28 0.90 -4.31
CA ILE A 80 9.10 0.50 -5.08
C ILE A 80 9.33 0.58 -6.58
N LYS A 81 8.59 -0.29 -7.28
CA LYS A 81 8.32 -0.22 -8.72
C LYS A 81 6.85 0.02 -8.91
N THR A 82 6.53 0.89 -9.86
CA THR A 82 5.17 1.24 -10.23
C THR A 82 4.96 1.11 -11.72
N TRP A 83 3.78 0.66 -12.13
CA TRP A 83 3.45 0.49 -13.56
C TRP A 83 1.94 0.52 -13.76
N HIS A 84 1.51 0.89 -14.97
CA HIS A 84 0.13 0.69 -15.39
C HIS A 84 0.02 -0.65 -16.14
N PRO A 85 -0.95 -1.53 -15.84
CA PRO A 85 -1.07 -2.83 -16.51
C PRO A 85 -1.33 -2.83 -18.03
N ILE A 86 -1.53 -1.65 -18.65
CA ILE A 86 -1.71 -1.52 -20.11
C ILE A 86 -0.40 -1.14 -20.82
N ALA A 87 0.60 -0.70 -20.05
CA ALA A 87 1.95 -0.36 -20.47
C ALA A 87 2.94 -0.89 -19.40
N PRO A 88 3.00 -2.22 -19.19
CA PRO A 88 3.83 -2.83 -18.14
C PRO A 88 5.34 -2.57 -18.32
N GLU A 89 5.79 -2.21 -19.52
CA GLU A 89 7.16 -1.82 -19.82
C GLU A 89 7.54 -0.45 -19.24
N ASP A 90 6.56 0.43 -18.99
CA ASP A 90 6.76 1.79 -18.46
C ASP A 90 6.83 1.75 -16.93
N VAL A 91 7.89 1.11 -16.43
CA VAL A 91 8.14 0.95 -15.00
C VAL A 91 8.82 2.20 -14.44
N ILE A 92 8.22 2.77 -13.41
CA ILE A 92 8.75 3.92 -12.66
C ILE A 92 9.17 3.47 -11.27
N GLN A 93 10.40 3.80 -10.91
CA GLN A 93 10.98 3.52 -9.60
C GLN A 93 10.57 4.59 -8.58
N GLY A 94 10.74 4.30 -7.29
CA GLY A 94 10.50 5.27 -6.24
C GLY A 94 10.71 4.67 -4.85
N GLU A 95 10.17 5.36 -3.85
CA GLU A 95 10.18 4.93 -2.45
C GLU A 95 8.85 5.18 -1.73
N ILE A 96 8.59 4.37 -0.70
CA ILE A 96 7.57 4.66 0.31
C ILE A 96 8.24 4.63 1.69
N LEU A 97 8.01 5.69 2.45
CA LEU A 97 8.48 5.86 3.81
C LEU A 97 7.29 5.93 4.76
N ALA A 98 7.34 5.18 5.85
CA ALA A 98 6.47 5.43 6.97
C ALA A 98 6.84 6.77 7.62
N VAL A 99 5.83 7.58 7.87
CA VAL A 99 5.92 8.89 8.53
C VAL A 99 4.78 9.02 9.54
N GLU A 100 4.83 10.06 10.35
CA GLU A 100 3.78 10.40 11.29
C GLU A 100 3.38 11.85 11.05
N ASN A 101 2.08 12.11 10.95
CA ASN A 101 1.53 13.46 10.84
C ASN A 101 0.61 13.70 12.04
N ASP A 102 0.92 14.68 12.88
CA ASP A 102 0.14 15.03 14.08
C ASP A 102 -0.22 13.84 15.00
N GLY A 103 0.66 12.84 15.11
CA GLY A 103 0.44 11.62 15.90
C GLY A 103 -0.32 10.52 15.17
N GLU A 104 -0.73 10.75 13.92
CA GLU A 104 -1.39 9.77 13.05
C GLU A 104 -0.38 9.08 12.13
N ARG A 105 -0.57 7.77 11.94
CA ARG A 105 0.28 6.98 11.03
C ARG A 105 0.03 7.44 9.60
N ALA A 106 1.10 7.72 8.88
CA ALA A 106 1.06 8.12 7.49
C ALA A 106 2.16 7.42 6.68
N VAL A 107 2.10 7.58 5.37
CA VAL A 107 3.17 7.19 4.45
C VAL A 107 3.50 8.35 3.54
N ARG A 108 4.77 8.52 3.21
CA ARG A 108 5.24 9.41 2.16
C ARG A 108 5.64 8.56 0.97
N ILE A 109 5.02 8.81 -0.18
CA ILE A 109 5.36 8.17 -1.45
C ILE A 109 6.07 9.18 -2.35
N LYS A 110 7.14 8.72 -3.00
CA LYS A 110 7.89 9.49 -3.99
C LYS A 110 8.24 8.60 -5.17
N LEU A 111 8.08 9.11 -6.37
CA LEU A 111 8.43 8.47 -7.63
C LEU A 111 9.58 9.22 -8.31
N ASP A 112 10.42 8.50 -9.03
CA ASP A 112 11.56 9.08 -9.75
C ASP A 112 11.11 9.86 -11.00
N SER A 113 9.90 9.58 -11.50
CA SER A 113 9.29 10.25 -12.64
C SER A 113 7.77 10.13 -12.61
N GLU A 114 7.09 10.81 -13.52
CA GLU A 114 5.63 10.80 -13.61
C GLU A 114 5.09 9.69 -14.51
N HIS A 115 4.02 9.03 -14.06
CA HIS A 115 3.19 8.22 -14.95
C HIS A 115 2.42 9.11 -15.94
N GLY A 116 2.19 8.61 -17.15
CA GLY A 116 1.41 9.31 -18.17
C GLY A 116 0.02 9.70 -17.65
N GLY A 117 -0.32 10.99 -17.76
CA GLY A 117 -1.60 11.53 -17.27
C GLY A 117 -1.61 11.95 -15.80
N CYS A 118 -0.63 11.54 -15.00
CA CYS A 118 -0.52 11.92 -13.59
C CYS A 118 -0.14 13.39 -13.39
N TRP A 119 0.55 14.03 -14.34
CA TRP A 119 0.84 15.48 -14.28
C TRP A 119 -0.40 16.36 -13.96
N ASN A 120 -1.58 16.01 -14.50
CA ASN A 120 -2.82 16.77 -14.30
C ASN A 120 -3.57 16.39 -13.01
N VAL A 121 -3.08 15.39 -12.27
CA VAL A 121 -3.82 14.73 -11.18
C VAL A 121 -2.99 14.74 -9.90
N ALA A 122 -1.81 14.14 -9.95
CA ALA A 122 -0.92 13.96 -8.81
C ALA A 122 0.55 14.25 -9.19
N PRO A 123 0.89 15.46 -9.67
CA PRO A 123 2.27 15.82 -10.06
C PRO A 123 3.24 15.76 -8.87
N MET A 124 2.75 16.00 -7.66
CA MET A 124 3.53 15.98 -6.42
C MET A 124 4.14 14.61 -6.08
N LEU A 125 3.68 13.52 -6.72
CA LEU A 125 4.25 12.20 -6.54
C LEU A 125 5.71 12.12 -7.00
N SER A 126 6.13 12.95 -7.96
CA SER A 126 7.50 12.98 -8.48
C SER A 126 8.30 14.22 -8.09
N ASP A 127 7.74 15.07 -7.24
CA ASP A 127 8.45 16.21 -6.68
C ASP A 127 9.55 15.73 -5.71
N GLU A 128 10.52 16.60 -5.42
CA GLU A 128 11.68 16.24 -4.57
C GLU A 128 11.26 15.71 -3.18
N GLU A 129 10.17 16.25 -2.63
CA GLU A 129 9.65 15.88 -1.32
C GLU A 129 8.70 14.67 -1.36
N GLY A 130 8.09 14.35 -2.50
CA GLY A 130 7.01 13.37 -2.59
C GLY A 130 5.70 13.86 -1.94
N THR A 131 4.81 12.93 -1.59
CA THR A 131 3.49 13.25 -1.04
C THR A 131 3.12 12.34 0.11
N GLU A 132 2.50 12.90 1.14
CA GLU A 132 2.07 12.17 2.32
C GLU A 132 0.58 11.81 2.24
N TYR A 133 0.28 10.61 2.72
CA TYR A 133 -1.08 10.11 2.87
C TYR A 133 -1.24 9.50 4.26
N GLU A 134 -2.26 9.94 4.99
CA GLU A 134 -2.61 9.42 6.31
C GLU A 134 -3.37 8.10 6.23
N LEU A 135 -3.17 7.21 7.20
CA LEU A 135 -3.84 5.93 7.29
C LEU A 135 -5.32 6.14 7.68
N SER A 136 -6.19 6.19 6.69
CA SER A 136 -7.63 6.40 6.89
C SER A 136 -8.37 5.13 7.33
N SER A 137 -7.89 3.95 6.93
CA SER A 137 -8.54 2.68 7.28
C SER A 137 -7.52 1.53 7.40
N PRO A 138 -7.09 1.15 8.62
CA PRO A 138 -6.21 -0.01 8.82
C PRO A 138 -6.90 -1.32 8.44
N SER A 139 -6.12 -2.27 7.93
CA SER A 139 -6.61 -3.60 7.52
C SER A 139 -5.58 -4.70 7.76
N ASP A 140 -6.01 -5.95 7.62
CA ASP A 140 -5.21 -7.17 7.73
C ASP A 140 -4.87 -7.81 6.37
N TRP A 141 -5.29 -7.20 5.25
CA TRP A 141 -4.98 -7.72 3.93
C TRP A 141 -3.46 -7.79 3.69
N LYS A 142 -3.05 -8.79 2.92
CA LYS A 142 -1.64 -9.16 2.69
C LYS A 142 -1.15 -8.79 1.30
N ALA A 143 -2.06 -8.53 0.37
CA ALA A 143 -1.70 -8.12 -0.98
C ALA A 143 -2.78 -7.25 -1.63
N ILE A 144 -2.37 -6.32 -2.48
CA ILE A 144 -3.25 -5.66 -3.46
C ILE A 144 -2.99 -6.29 -4.83
N ARG A 145 -4.07 -6.61 -5.55
CA ARG A 145 -4.02 -7.16 -6.92
C ARG A 145 -5.05 -6.49 -7.79
N MET A 146 -4.87 -6.58 -9.11
CA MET A 146 -5.84 -6.09 -10.08
C MET A 146 -6.37 -7.24 -10.94
N ALA A 147 -7.65 -7.18 -11.27
CA ALA A 147 -8.26 -8.09 -12.23
C ALA A 147 -7.65 -7.93 -13.63
N ALA A 148 -7.12 -9.02 -14.20
CA ALA A 148 -6.53 -9.07 -15.54
C ALA A 148 -7.52 -9.63 -16.59
N SER A 149 -8.37 -10.58 -16.19
CA SER A 149 -9.42 -11.13 -17.05
C SER A 149 -10.63 -10.20 -17.12
N ALA A 150 -11.39 -10.24 -18.22
CA ALA A 150 -12.57 -9.38 -18.42
C ALA A 150 -13.59 -9.49 -17.27
N LYS A 151 -13.76 -10.71 -16.74
CA LYS A 151 -14.50 -10.99 -15.52
C LYS A 151 -13.73 -12.04 -14.72
N VAL A 152 -13.43 -11.71 -13.46
CA VAL A 152 -12.85 -12.66 -12.49
C VAL A 152 -13.95 -13.05 -11.52
N PHE A 153 -14.42 -14.29 -11.61
CA PHE A 153 -15.55 -14.76 -10.81
C PHE A 153 -15.10 -15.16 -9.42
N PHE A 154 -15.89 -14.76 -8.41
CA PHE A 154 -15.72 -15.24 -7.05
C PHE A 154 -16.16 -16.70 -6.93
N HIS A 155 -15.55 -17.43 -6.00
CA HIS A 155 -15.87 -18.81 -5.67
C HIS A 155 -16.08 -18.92 -4.16
N LYS A 156 -16.98 -19.82 -3.72
CA LYS A 156 -17.23 -20.02 -2.28
C LYS A 156 -16.04 -20.67 -1.56
N ALA A 157 -15.30 -21.50 -2.27
CA ALA A 157 -14.08 -22.16 -1.80
C ALA A 157 -12.99 -22.07 -2.88
N ALA A 158 -11.78 -22.46 -2.54
CA ALA A 158 -10.65 -22.65 -3.46
C ALA A 158 -10.89 -23.86 -4.40
N ASP A 159 -12.00 -23.84 -5.13
CA ASP A 159 -12.46 -24.89 -6.04
C ASP A 159 -13.30 -24.27 -7.18
N LYS A 160 -12.91 -24.56 -8.43
CA LYS A 160 -13.55 -24.10 -9.67
C LYS A 160 -15.02 -24.51 -9.76
N LYS A 161 -15.43 -25.60 -9.09
CA LYS A 161 -16.83 -26.05 -9.03
C LYS A 161 -17.73 -25.15 -8.19
N THR A 162 -17.17 -24.27 -7.37
CA THR A 162 -17.92 -23.41 -6.44
C THR A 162 -18.11 -21.97 -6.94
N ARG A 163 -18.00 -21.77 -8.26
CA ARG A 163 -18.12 -20.46 -8.92
C ARG A 163 -19.45 -19.78 -8.60
N LEU A 164 -19.37 -18.52 -8.18
CA LEU A 164 -20.49 -17.61 -7.96
C LEU A 164 -20.82 -16.83 -9.24
N LYS A 165 -22.00 -16.21 -9.26
CA LYS A 165 -22.38 -15.26 -10.33
C LYS A 165 -21.70 -13.90 -10.18
N THR A 166 -21.18 -13.59 -9.00
CA THR A 166 -20.50 -12.33 -8.70
C THR A 166 -19.08 -12.37 -9.23
N TYR A 167 -18.61 -11.24 -9.76
CA TYR A 167 -17.28 -11.09 -10.33
C TYR A 167 -16.74 -9.68 -10.10
N VAL A 168 -15.42 -9.54 -10.22
CA VAL A 168 -14.74 -8.26 -10.42
C VAL A 168 -14.36 -8.14 -11.90
N VAL A 169 -14.44 -6.93 -12.45
CA VAL A 169 -14.12 -6.67 -13.87
C VAL A 169 -12.66 -6.25 -14.01
N ARG A 170 -12.08 -6.46 -15.19
CA ARG A 170 -10.71 -6.00 -15.52
C ARG A 170 -10.50 -4.54 -15.10
N GLY A 171 -9.32 -4.26 -14.54
CA GLY A 171 -8.93 -2.91 -14.09
C GLY A 171 -9.30 -2.62 -12.64
N ASN A 172 -10.27 -3.34 -12.07
CA ASN A 172 -10.61 -3.18 -10.66
C ASN A 172 -9.66 -3.95 -9.76
N VAL A 173 -9.36 -3.36 -8.61
CA VAL A 173 -8.49 -3.96 -7.60
C VAL A 173 -9.25 -4.81 -6.59
N VAL A 174 -8.53 -5.78 -6.03
CA VAL A 174 -8.95 -6.66 -4.95
C VAL A 174 -7.91 -6.65 -3.84
N ARG A 175 -8.38 -6.76 -2.60
CA ARG A 175 -7.51 -6.91 -1.41
C ARG A 175 -7.46 -8.39 -1.05
N VAL A 176 -6.27 -8.98 -1.14
CA VAL A 176 -6.03 -10.39 -0.87
C VAL A 176 -5.72 -10.57 0.61
N HIS A 177 -6.53 -11.37 1.28
CA HIS A 177 -6.38 -11.71 2.70
C HIS A 177 -5.45 -12.89 2.91
N LYS A 178 -5.48 -13.87 1.99
CA LYS A 178 -4.58 -15.02 1.98
C LYS A 178 -4.53 -15.66 0.60
N SER A 179 -3.47 -16.40 0.33
CA SER A 179 -3.31 -17.23 -0.87
C SER A 179 -3.17 -18.70 -0.48
N SER A 180 -3.68 -19.59 -1.33
CA SER A 180 -3.60 -21.05 -1.16
C SER A 180 -3.53 -21.72 -2.52
N GLY A 181 -2.34 -22.19 -2.92
CA GLY A 181 -2.12 -22.74 -4.25
C GLY A 181 -2.43 -21.70 -5.33
N GLU A 182 -3.31 -22.06 -6.28
CA GLU A 182 -3.72 -21.18 -7.38
C GLU A 182 -4.78 -20.15 -7.00
N TRP A 183 -5.14 -20.03 -5.71
CA TRP A 183 -6.28 -19.26 -5.26
C TRP A 183 -5.90 -18.12 -4.31
N ALA A 184 -6.65 -17.03 -4.38
CA ALA A 184 -6.61 -15.92 -3.45
C ALA A 184 -7.98 -15.73 -2.80
N ASP A 185 -8.04 -15.74 -1.46
CA ASP A 185 -9.20 -15.22 -0.73
C ASP A 185 -9.10 -13.71 -0.72
N ALA A 186 -9.99 -13.06 -1.47
CA ALA A 186 -9.90 -11.64 -1.75
C ALA A 186 -11.26 -10.96 -1.63
N GLU A 187 -11.23 -9.68 -1.33
CA GLU A 187 -12.41 -8.82 -1.38
C GLU A 187 -12.28 -7.75 -2.46
N HIS A 188 -13.41 -7.39 -3.03
CA HIS A 188 -13.58 -6.21 -3.86
C HIS A 188 -14.61 -5.30 -3.20
N ILE A 189 -14.26 -4.03 -3.05
CA ILE A 189 -15.18 -2.97 -2.62
C ILE A 189 -15.41 -2.08 -3.83
N ASN A 190 -16.68 -1.87 -4.20
CA ASN A 190 -17.03 -0.98 -5.30
C ASN A 190 -17.11 0.49 -4.86
N GLU A 191 -17.33 1.39 -5.82
CA GLU A 191 -17.44 2.84 -5.61
C GLU A 191 -18.52 3.26 -4.59
N ASN A 192 -19.55 2.42 -4.38
CA ASN A 192 -20.61 2.65 -3.40
C ASN A 192 -20.30 2.05 -2.02
N GLY A 193 -19.08 1.60 -1.78
CA GLY A 193 -18.67 0.95 -0.52
C GLY A 193 -19.19 -0.47 -0.34
N LYS A 194 -19.86 -1.07 -1.33
CA LYS A 194 -20.36 -2.44 -1.23
C LYS A 194 -19.22 -3.42 -1.42
N SER A 195 -18.99 -4.25 -0.40
CA SER A 195 -17.98 -5.30 -0.42
C SER A 195 -18.53 -6.65 -0.88
N VAL A 196 -17.72 -7.39 -1.62
CA VAL A 196 -17.87 -8.83 -1.88
C VAL A 196 -16.55 -9.53 -1.62
N ARG A 197 -16.58 -10.67 -0.93
CA ARG A 197 -15.41 -11.50 -0.64
C ARG A 197 -15.62 -12.94 -1.09
N GLY A 198 -14.54 -13.57 -1.52
CA GLY A 198 -14.50 -14.99 -1.87
C GLY A 198 -13.19 -15.34 -2.56
N TRP A 199 -13.12 -16.55 -3.10
CA TRP A 199 -11.92 -17.06 -3.73
C TRP A 199 -11.86 -16.69 -5.22
N LEU A 200 -10.71 -16.18 -5.66
CA LEU A 200 -10.38 -15.85 -7.04
C LEU A 200 -9.19 -16.71 -7.50
N LEU A 201 -9.15 -17.04 -8.79
CA LEU A 201 -7.97 -17.66 -9.38
C LEU A 201 -6.87 -16.61 -9.55
N LEU A 202 -5.67 -16.92 -9.08
CA LEU A 202 -4.51 -16.02 -9.21
C LEU A 202 -4.16 -15.75 -10.68
N ALA A 203 -4.37 -16.73 -11.56
CA ALA A 203 -4.13 -16.60 -13.00
C ALA A 203 -5.02 -15.56 -13.69
N ASP A 204 -6.13 -15.15 -13.06
CA ASP A 204 -7.03 -14.11 -13.56
C ASP A 204 -6.70 -12.71 -13.01
N LEU A 205 -5.65 -12.59 -12.19
CA LEU A 205 -5.16 -11.35 -11.61
C LEU A 205 -3.80 -10.99 -12.22
N HIS A 206 -3.50 -9.69 -12.28
CA HIS A 206 -2.15 -9.23 -12.59
C HIS A 206 -1.18 -9.71 -11.50
N GLY A 207 0.02 -10.11 -11.93
CA GLY A 207 1.10 -10.44 -11.02
C GLY A 207 1.56 -9.23 -10.21
N ASP A 208 2.38 -9.51 -9.21
CA ASP A 208 2.92 -8.52 -8.29
C ASP A 208 4.13 -7.76 -8.88
N MET A 209 4.43 -7.99 -10.15
CA MET A 209 5.52 -7.38 -10.91
C MET A 209 5.01 -7.15 -12.34
N PRO A 210 5.53 -6.13 -13.05
CA PRO A 210 5.29 -5.93 -14.46
C PRO A 210 5.74 -7.14 -15.30
#